data_AF-A0A4R5C634-F1
#
_entry.id   AF-A0A4R5C634-F1
#
_cell.length_a   1.000
_cell.length_b   1.000
_cell.length_c   1.000
_cell.angle_alpha   90.00
_cell.angle_beta   90.00
_cell.angle_gamma   90.00
#
_symmetry.space_group_name_H-M   'P 1'
#
loop_
_entity.id
_entity.type
_entity.pdbx_description
1 polymer ?
#
loop_
_entity_poly.entity_id
_entity_poly.type
_entity_poly.pdbx_seq_one_letter_code
_entity_poly.pdbx_strand_id
1 'polypeptide(L)'
;MISTDSLQFLEDLKINNNRDWFLDNKKRYDIFKKDYHNLVSDFLDAMKPLDPSLEMLEIKNCTFRINRDIRFSKDKSPYKDHLGIWMSSGAKGMNRSGYYVHLAKTGSFIAGGFYCPESEDLKKVRKEIAYFNEDLQEIMNNKSFKKEFGDFDRNENNILKNPPRGYEKEHPAIEFLKLKSFETTHKFDLDEVTKEDFVARMSKKLIVLKPLNDFINRALTTEEL
;
A
#
# COMPACT_ATOMS: atom_id res chain seq x y z
N MET A 1 -5.19 15.39 10.66
CA MET A 1 -6.13 15.71 9.54
C MET A 1 -5.42 16.49 8.43
N ILE A 2 -5.68 16.14 7.16
CA ILE A 2 -5.23 16.91 5.98
C ILE A 2 -6.16 18.10 5.76
N SER A 3 -5.61 19.30 5.56
CA SER A 3 -6.43 20.50 5.27
C SER A 3 -6.88 20.56 3.80
N THR A 4 -7.95 21.32 3.55
CA THR A 4 -8.40 21.64 2.19
C THR A 4 -7.31 22.33 1.38
N ASP A 5 -6.50 23.21 2.00
CA ASP A 5 -5.38 23.89 1.35
C ASP A 5 -4.31 22.91 0.87
N SER A 6 -4.04 21.87 1.67
CA SER A 6 -3.13 20.77 1.33
C SER A 6 -3.65 19.94 0.16
N LEU A 7 -4.95 19.66 0.11
CA LEU A 7 -5.59 18.99 -1.03
C LEU A 7 -5.53 19.87 -2.30
N GLN A 8 -5.83 21.16 -2.17
CA GLN A 8 -5.76 22.11 -3.28
C GLN A 8 -4.32 22.29 -3.79
N PHE A 9 -3.32 22.21 -2.91
CA PHE A 9 -1.92 22.22 -3.32
C PHE A 9 -1.57 21.03 -4.22
N LEU A 10 -1.99 19.82 -3.88
CA LEU A 10 -1.75 18.64 -4.74
C LEU A 10 -2.41 18.78 -6.11
N GLU A 11 -3.60 19.37 -6.14
CA GLU A 11 -4.33 19.67 -7.37
C GLU A 11 -3.60 20.67 -8.27
N ASP A 12 -3.21 21.81 -7.71
CA ASP A 12 -2.49 22.81 -8.48
C ASP A 12 -1.12 22.29 -8.91
N LEU A 13 -0.46 21.47 -8.07
CA LEU A 13 0.80 20.82 -8.40
C LEU A 13 0.66 19.86 -9.58
N LYS A 14 -0.45 19.11 -9.66
CA LYS A 14 -0.73 18.21 -10.79
C LYS A 14 -0.77 18.97 -12.11
N ILE A 15 -1.42 20.14 -12.12
CA ILE A 15 -1.58 20.99 -13.31
C ILE A 15 -0.26 21.70 -13.65
N ASN A 16 0.50 22.14 -12.65
CA ASN A 16 1.69 22.98 -12.81
C ASN A 16 2.98 22.25 -12.42
N ASN A 17 3.09 20.96 -12.72
CA ASN A 17 4.17 20.10 -12.21
C ASN A 17 5.52 20.40 -12.87
N ASN A 18 6.16 21.49 -12.43
CA ASN A 18 7.48 21.93 -12.84
C ASN A 18 8.20 22.60 -11.66
N ARG A 19 9.52 22.75 -11.77
CA ARG A 19 10.38 23.23 -10.69
C ARG A 19 10.07 24.66 -10.28
N ASP A 20 9.85 25.55 -11.25
CA ASP A 20 9.69 26.98 -10.98
C ASP A 20 8.40 27.24 -10.20
N TRP A 21 7.29 26.65 -10.64
CA TRP A 21 6.02 26.72 -9.92
C TRP A 21 6.13 26.15 -8.51
N PHE A 22 6.84 25.02 -8.33
CA PHE A 22 7.04 24.43 -7.01
C PHE A 22 7.84 25.35 -6.07
N LEU A 23 8.86 26.04 -6.59
CA LEU A 23 9.66 26.99 -5.81
C LEU A 23 8.82 28.21 -5.40
N ASP A 24 8.00 28.74 -6.30
CA ASP A 24 7.09 29.84 -6.00
C ASP A 24 6.02 29.45 -4.97
N ASN A 25 5.62 28.17 -4.95
CA ASN A 25 4.62 27.63 -4.03
C ASN A 25 5.23 26.90 -2.82
N LYS A 26 6.52 27.14 -2.52
CA LYS A 26 7.24 26.43 -1.45
C LYS A 26 6.57 26.50 -0.08
N LYS A 27 5.97 27.65 0.26
CA LYS A 27 5.23 27.83 1.53
C LYS A 27 4.00 26.91 1.62
N ARG A 28 3.27 26.72 0.52
CA ARG A 28 2.12 25.80 0.46
C ARG A 28 2.57 24.35 0.62
N TYR A 29 3.70 24.00 0.01
CA TYR A 29 4.31 22.69 0.21
C TYR A 29 4.71 22.45 1.68
N ASP A 30 5.24 23.45 2.38
CA ASP A 30 5.62 23.29 3.79
C ASP A 30 4.40 23.07 4.70
N ILE A 31 3.26 23.70 4.40
CA ILE A 31 1.96 23.42 5.04
C ILE A 31 1.53 21.98 4.74
N PHE A 32 1.51 21.60 3.46
CA PHE A 32 1.18 20.23 3.03
C PHE A 32 2.05 19.18 3.71
N LYS A 33 3.35 19.42 3.81
CA LYS A 33 4.29 18.50 4.46
C LYS A 33 3.99 18.34 5.95
N LYS A 34 3.64 19.42 6.64
CA LYS A 34 3.22 19.37 8.04
C LYS A 34 1.94 18.54 8.20
N ASP A 35 0.92 18.81 7.39
CA ASP A 35 -0.34 18.06 7.42
C ASP A 35 -0.13 16.57 7.11
N TYR A 36 0.72 16.26 6.14
CA TYR A 36 1.12 14.88 5.82
C TYR A 36 1.76 14.18 7.01
N HIS A 37 2.74 14.82 7.66
CA HIS A 37 3.39 14.24 8.84
C HIS A 37 2.40 14.03 10.00
N ASN A 38 1.48 14.98 10.22
CA ASN A 38 0.43 14.83 11.23
C ASN A 38 -0.49 13.66 10.90
N LEU A 39 -0.93 13.53 9.64
CA LEU A 39 -1.77 12.41 9.22
C LEU A 39 -1.06 11.05 9.41
N VAL A 40 0.24 10.97 9.12
CA VAL A 40 1.04 9.77 9.38
C VAL A 40 1.11 9.47 10.88
N SER A 41 1.30 10.49 11.72
CA SER A 41 1.25 10.33 13.17
C SER A 41 -0.09 9.76 13.64
N ASP A 42 -1.20 10.35 13.17
CA ASP A 42 -2.56 9.93 13.52
C ASP A 42 -2.78 8.44 13.16
N PHE A 43 -2.32 8.00 11.97
CA PHE A 43 -2.39 6.59 11.56
C PHE A 43 -1.52 5.68 12.42
N LEU A 44 -0.29 6.08 12.75
CA LEU A 44 0.59 5.30 13.61
C LEU A 44 0.00 5.13 15.01
N ASP A 45 -0.54 6.20 15.60
CA ASP A 45 -1.18 6.16 16.92
C ASP A 45 -2.40 5.23 16.93
N ALA A 46 -3.16 5.18 15.83
CA ALA A 46 -4.30 4.29 15.68
C ALA A 46 -3.92 2.83 15.38
N MET A 47 -2.85 2.59 14.60
CA MET A 47 -2.50 1.27 14.08
C MET A 47 -1.55 0.50 15.00
N LYS A 48 -0.59 1.15 15.66
CA LYS A 48 0.39 0.48 16.53
C LYS A 48 -0.26 -0.36 17.65
N PRO A 49 -1.31 0.11 18.35
CA PRO A 49 -1.99 -0.72 19.36
C PRO A 49 -2.69 -1.95 18.78
N LEU A 50 -3.02 -1.94 17.48
CA LEU A 50 -3.72 -3.00 16.79
C LEU A 50 -2.76 -4.03 16.15
N ASP A 51 -1.57 -3.57 15.76
CA ASP A 51 -0.52 -4.40 15.17
C ASP A 51 0.84 -4.05 15.79
N PRO A 52 1.29 -4.82 16.81
CA PRO A 52 2.57 -4.59 17.49
C PRO A 52 3.79 -4.61 16.57
N SER A 53 3.70 -5.23 15.39
CA SER A 53 4.80 -5.25 14.43
C SER A 53 5.17 -3.84 13.89
N LEU A 54 4.29 -2.85 14.11
CA LEU A 54 4.47 -1.46 13.73
C LEU A 54 5.09 -0.60 14.84
N GLU A 55 5.32 -1.13 16.05
CA GLU A 55 5.71 -0.37 17.25
C GLU A 55 6.92 0.55 17.01
N MET A 56 7.93 0.03 16.30
CA MET A 56 9.19 0.73 16.01
C MET A 56 9.10 1.76 14.87
N LEU A 57 7.94 1.88 14.20
CA LEU A 57 7.79 2.83 13.10
C LEU A 57 7.71 4.27 13.59
N GLU A 58 8.46 5.15 12.93
CA GLU A 58 8.35 6.59 13.07
C GLU A 58 7.80 7.18 11.77
N ILE A 59 7.36 8.45 11.80
CA ILE A 59 6.84 9.18 10.63
C ILE A 59 7.80 9.09 9.43
N LYS A 60 9.11 9.16 9.66
CA LYS A 60 10.14 9.08 8.60
C LYS A 60 10.20 7.74 7.88
N ASN A 61 9.70 6.66 8.51
CA ASN A 61 9.63 5.32 7.92
C ASN A 61 8.42 5.19 6.99
N CYS A 62 7.36 5.96 7.23
CA CYS A 62 6.08 5.82 6.56
C CYS A 62 5.83 6.85 5.46
N THR A 63 6.77 7.78 5.26
CA THR A 63 6.65 8.89 4.33
C THR A 63 7.47 8.67 3.06
N PHE A 64 6.97 9.24 1.95
CA PHE A 64 7.68 9.25 0.68
C PHE A 64 8.19 10.66 0.36
N ARG A 65 9.34 10.70 -0.33
CA ARG A 65 9.81 11.95 -0.96
C ARG A 65 8.82 12.39 -2.04
N ILE A 66 8.59 13.69 -2.12
CA ILE A 66 7.73 14.29 -3.15
C ILE A 66 8.37 14.21 -4.54
N ASN A 67 9.70 14.22 -4.66
CA ASN A 67 10.38 14.06 -5.95
C ASN A 67 10.18 12.67 -6.54
N ARG A 68 10.02 12.61 -7.86
CA ARG A 68 9.96 11.39 -8.65
C ARG A 68 11.31 11.08 -9.28
N ASP A 69 11.63 9.80 -9.38
CA ASP A 69 12.70 9.36 -10.29
C ASP A 69 12.12 9.25 -11.70
N ILE A 70 12.46 10.21 -12.55
CA ILE A 70 11.89 10.35 -13.91
C ILE A 70 12.86 9.90 -15.00
N ARG A 71 14.02 9.34 -14.65
CA ARG A 71 15.08 8.99 -15.63
C ARG A 71 14.54 8.09 -16.74
N PHE A 72 13.78 7.06 -16.36
CA PHE A 72 13.21 6.08 -17.27
C PHE A 72 11.69 6.24 -17.51
N SER A 73 11.05 7.22 -16.87
CA SER A 73 9.61 7.46 -17.02
C SER A 73 9.30 8.19 -18.33
N LYS A 74 8.19 7.81 -19.00
CA LYS A 74 7.65 8.58 -20.14
C LYS A 74 7.09 9.92 -19.68
N ASP A 75 6.43 9.92 -18.53
CA ASP A 75 5.98 11.12 -17.84
C ASP A 75 7.16 11.76 -17.09
N LYS A 76 7.46 13.01 -17.42
CA LYS A 76 8.61 13.78 -16.89
C LYS A 76 8.24 14.75 -15.78
N SER A 77 7.02 14.73 -15.26
CA SER A 77 6.62 15.55 -14.12
C SER A 77 7.50 15.25 -12.89
N PRO A 78 8.26 16.22 -12.35
CA PRO A 78 9.30 16.00 -11.34
C PRO A 78 8.77 15.69 -9.94
N TYR A 79 7.51 16.01 -9.64
CA TYR A 79 6.91 15.84 -8.32
C TYR A 79 5.73 14.87 -8.35
N LYS A 80 5.48 14.19 -7.23
CA LYS A 80 4.27 13.41 -6.99
C LYS A 80 3.10 14.36 -6.72
N ASP A 81 1.98 14.09 -7.36
CA ASP A 81 0.69 14.76 -7.24
C ASP A 81 -0.26 14.05 -6.26
N HIS A 82 0.29 13.15 -5.45
CA HIS A 82 -0.43 12.34 -4.48
C HIS A 82 0.44 12.13 -3.24
N LEU A 83 -0.20 11.67 -2.18
CA LEU A 83 0.42 11.29 -0.93
C LEU A 83 0.28 9.78 -0.75
N GLY A 84 1.35 9.13 -0.29
CA GLY A 84 1.35 7.73 0.11
C GLY A 84 1.74 7.58 1.58
N ILE A 85 1.13 6.67 2.33
CA ILE A 85 1.59 6.27 3.67
C ILE A 85 1.88 4.79 3.60
N TRP A 86 3.08 4.38 4.00
CA TRP A 86 3.46 2.97 4.02
C TRP A 86 3.82 2.52 5.43
N MET A 87 3.04 1.60 6.00
CA MET A 87 3.26 1.06 7.34
C MET A 87 3.52 -0.44 7.22
N SER A 88 4.77 -0.85 7.38
CA SER A 88 5.17 -2.26 7.32
C SER A 88 6.26 -2.51 8.36
N SER A 89 6.27 -3.72 8.93
CA SER A 89 7.26 -4.17 9.91
C SER A 89 8.68 -4.31 9.33
N GLY A 90 8.84 -4.17 8.00
CA GLY A 90 10.14 -4.20 7.35
C GLY A 90 11.04 -3.04 7.74
N ALA A 91 12.29 -3.35 8.11
CA ALA A 91 13.35 -2.36 8.20
C ALA A 91 13.56 -1.67 6.84
N LYS A 92 14.02 -0.42 6.85
CA LYS A 92 14.28 0.36 5.64
C LYS A 92 15.18 -0.43 4.68
N GLY A 93 14.64 -0.79 3.52
CA GLY A 93 15.36 -1.53 2.47
C GLY A 93 14.92 -2.99 2.30
N MET A 94 14.11 -3.54 3.21
CA MET A 94 13.48 -4.84 3.03
C MET A 94 12.02 -4.64 2.61
N ASN A 95 11.68 -5.10 1.40
CA ASN A 95 10.29 -5.11 0.96
C ASN A 95 9.53 -6.18 1.76
N ARG A 96 8.44 -5.78 2.40
CA ARG A 96 7.61 -6.63 3.26
C ARG A 96 6.15 -6.31 2.99
N SER A 97 5.26 -7.20 3.39
CA SER A 97 3.84 -6.90 3.34
C SER A 97 3.46 -5.90 4.44
N GLY A 98 2.42 -5.11 4.22
CA GLY A 98 2.02 -4.04 5.13
C GLY A 98 0.77 -3.32 4.70
N TYR A 99 0.57 -2.12 5.23
CA TYR A 99 -0.59 -1.28 5.02
C TYR A 99 -0.20 -0.04 4.22
N TYR A 100 -1.05 0.33 3.27
CA TYR A 100 -0.86 1.49 2.41
C TYR A 100 -2.08 2.41 2.44
N VAL A 101 -1.83 3.71 2.47
CA VAL A 101 -2.85 4.74 2.26
C VAL A 101 -2.41 5.59 1.08
N HIS A 102 -3.27 5.73 0.08
CA HIS A 102 -3.08 6.57 -1.08
C HIS A 102 -4.10 7.70 -1.08
N LEU A 103 -3.60 8.93 -1.14
CA LEU A 103 -4.43 10.13 -1.25
C LEU A 103 -4.10 10.90 -2.52
N ALA A 104 -5.07 10.94 -3.42
CA ALA A 104 -5.05 11.69 -4.66
C ALA A 104 -6.48 12.16 -4.97
N LYS A 105 -6.64 13.22 -5.75
CA LYS A 105 -7.97 13.73 -6.11
C LYS A 105 -8.88 12.68 -6.72
N THR A 106 -8.29 11.80 -7.51
CA THR A 106 -8.96 10.69 -8.17
C THR A 106 -8.23 9.42 -7.83
N GLY A 107 -8.96 8.41 -7.37
CA GLY A 107 -8.37 7.12 -7.01
C GLY A 107 -7.64 7.15 -5.68
N SER A 108 -8.24 7.77 -4.65
CA SER A 108 -7.80 7.52 -3.27
C SER A 108 -8.21 6.11 -2.83
N PHE A 109 -7.34 5.47 -2.07
CA PHE A 109 -7.58 4.11 -1.59
C PHE A 109 -6.70 3.73 -0.41
N ILE A 110 -7.14 2.73 0.34
CA ILE A 110 -6.28 1.98 1.26
C ILE A 110 -5.99 0.62 0.66
N ALA A 111 -4.81 0.06 0.95
CA ALA A 111 -4.42 -1.25 0.47
C ALA A 111 -3.57 -1.98 1.51
N GLY A 112 -3.38 -3.28 1.28
CA GLY A 112 -2.33 -4.05 1.93
C GLY A 112 -1.97 -5.26 1.12
N GLY A 113 -1.15 -6.14 1.68
CA GLY A 113 -0.53 -7.23 0.95
C GLY A 113 0.86 -6.82 0.43
N PHE A 114 1.27 -7.35 -0.73
CA PHE A 114 2.65 -7.27 -1.20
C PHE A 114 2.75 -6.93 -2.68
N TYR A 115 2.99 -5.64 -2.93
CA TYR A 115 3.02 -5.05 -4.26
C TYR A 115 4.40 -5.17 -4.93
N CYS A 116 4.43 -5.60 -6.19
CA CYS A 116 5.64 -5.72 -7.02
C CYS A 116 6.83 -6.38 -6.29
N PRO A 117 6.68 -7.62 -5.80
CA PRO A 117 7.79 -8.37 -5.22
C PRO A 117 8.92 -8.62 -6.20
N GLU A 118 10.16 -8.63 -5.69
CA GLU A 118 11.31 -9.12 -6.43
C GLU A 118 11.17 -10.62 -6.70
N SER A 119 11.89 -11.13 -7.71
CA SER A 119 11.75 -12.52 -8.20
C SER A 119 11.94 -13.57 -7.09
N GLU A 120 12.87 -13.36 -6.17
CA GLU A 120 13.14 -14.26 -5.04
C GLU A 120 11.96 -14.31 -4.05
N ASP A 121 11.47 -13.15 -3.66
CA ASP A 121 10.34 -13.03 -2.72
C ASP A 121 9.04 -13.54 -3.36
N LEU A 122 8.83 -13.28 -4.65
CA LEU A 122 7.69 -13.81 -5.40
C LEU A 122 7.66 -15.34 -5.41
N LYS A 123 8.83 -16.01 -5.50
CA LYS A 123 8.91 -17.47 -5.40
C LYS A 123 8.53 -17.95 -3.99
N LYS A 124 9.03 -17.28 -2.95
CA LYS A 124 8.71 -17.62 -1.55
C LYS A 124 7.22 -17.51 -1.27
N VAL A 125 6.57 -16.42 -1.68
CA VAL A 125 5.13 -16.23 -1.49
C VAL A 125 4.32 -17.27 -2.28
N ARG A 126 4.72 -17.62 -3.52
CA ARG A 126 4.06 -18.70 -4.25
C ARG A 126 4.20 -20.06 -3.56
N LYS A 127 5.37 -20.35 -3.00
CA LYS A 127 5.61 -21.58 -2.21
C LYS A 127 4.66 -21.62 -1.02
N GLU A 128 4.59 -20.53 -0.26
CA GLU A 128 3.66 -20.38 0.87
C GLU A 128 2.20 -20.63 0.46
N ILE A 129 1.75 -19.99 -0.61
CA ILE A 129 0.39 -20.15 -1.15
C ILE A 129 0.12 -21.60 -1.56
N ALA A 130 1.11 -22.28 -2.13
CA ALA A 130 0.93 -23.66 -2.57
C ALA A 130 0.78 -24.65 -1.40
N TYR A 131 1.61 -24.49 -0.36
CA TYR A 131 1.58 -25.36 0.82
C TYR A 131 0.44 -25.02 1.79
N PHE A 132 0.09 -23.75 1.92
CA PHE A 132 -0.89 -23.23 2.89
C PHE A 132 -2.07 -22.55 2.20
N ASN A 133 -2.56 -23.12 1.11
CA ASN A 133 -3.70 -22.58 0.36
C ASN A 133 -4.96 -22.48 1.23
N GLU A 134 -5.19 -23.42 2.13
CA GLU A 134 -6.35 -23.42 3.03
C GLU A 134 -6.31 -22.22 3.99
N ASP A 135 -5.16 -21.92 4.61
CA ASP A 135 -4.95 -20.72 5.44
C ASP A 135 -5.29 -19.45 4.64
N LEU A 136 -4.77 -19.32 3.41
CA LEU A 136 -5.06 -18.17 2.57
C LEU A 136 -6.54 -18.09 2.23
N GLN A 137 -7.17 -19.20 1.87
CA GLN A 137 -8.62 -19.23 1.59
C GLN A 137 -9.43 -18.82 2.80
N GLU A 138 -9.07 -19.21 4.02
CA GLU A 138 -9.75 -18.77 5.24
C GLU A 138 -9.66 -17.25 5.41
N ILE A 139 -8.47 -16.67 5.21
CA ILE A 139 -8.25 -15.22 5.25
C ILE A 139 -9.12 -14.52 4.21
N MET A 140 -9.07 -14.97 2.95
CA MET A 140 -9.80 -14.37 1.84
C MET A 140 -11.32 -14.56 1.95
N ASN A 141 -11.78 -15.61 2.64
CA ASN A 141 -13.20 -15.88 2.88
C ASN A 141 -13.75 -15.24 4.15
N ASN A 142 -12.91 -14.62 4.98
CA ASN A 142 -13.35 -13.88 6.15
C ASN A 142 -14.36 -12.80 5.76
N LYS A 143 -15.48 -12.72 6.50
CA LYS A 143 -16.60 -11.80 6.17
C LYS A 143 -16.17 -10.34 6.13
N SER A 144 -15.32 -9.92 7.07
CA SER A 144 -14.81 -8.54 7.12
C SER A 144 -13.86 -8.27 5.96
N PHE A 145 -12.98 -9.23 5.65
CA PHE A 145 -12.07 -9.11 4.51
C PHE A 145 -12.85 -8.98 3.19
N LYS A 146 -13.80 -9.88 2.92
CA LYS A 146 -14.62 -9.82 1.70
C LYS A 146 -15.43 -8.53 1.58
N LYS A 147 -15.98 -8.05 2.69
CA LYS A 147 -16.77 -6.82 2.70
C LYS A 147 -15.93 -5.60 2.34
N GLU A 148 -14.73 -5.50 2.88
CA GLU A 148 -13.88 -4.32 2.70
C GLU A 148 -13.02 -4.44 1.43
N PHE A 149 -12.43 -5.60 1.15
CA PHE A 149 -11.39 -5.76 0.14
C PHE A 149 -11.77 -6.72 -1.00
N GLY A 150 -12.70 -7.65 -0.76
CA GLY A 150 -13.16 -8.60 -1.78
C GLY A 150 -12.13 -9.70 -2.05
N ASP A 151 -11.24 -9.49 -3.01
CA ASP A 151 -10.17 -10.42 -3.44
C ASP A 151 -8.87 -9.64 -3.72
N PHE A 152 -7.80 -10.32 -4.12
CA PHE A 152 -6.60 -9.68 -4.67
C PHE A 152 -6.93 -8.85 -5.91
N ASP A 153 -6.16 -7.78 -6.11
CA ASP A 153 -6.27 -6.95 -7.30
C ASP A 153 -5.75 -7.69 -8.53
N ARG A 154 -6.62 -7.77 -9.55
CA ARG A 154 -6.39 -8.53 -10.78
C ARG A 154 -6.41 -7.60 -11.98
N ASN A 155 -5.26 -7.48 -12.66
CA ASN A 155 -5.15 -6.81 -13.96
C ASN A 155 -4.18 -7.56 -14.88
N GLU A 156 -4.22 -7.24 -16.18
CA GLU A 156 -3.40 -7.91 -17.21
C GLU A 156 -1.89 -7.83 -16.97
N ASN A 157 -1.43 -6.78 -16.29
CA ASN A 157 -0.02 -6.61 -15.96
C ASN A 157 0.37 -7.43 -14.72
N ASN A 158 -0.57 -7.66 -13.80
CA ASN A 158 -0.37 -8.38 -12.55
C ASN A 158 -0.59 -9.90 -12.63
N ILE A 159 -1.12 -10.43 -13.74
CA ILE A 159 -1.43 -11.86 -13.88
C ILE A 159 -0.60 -12.52 -14.98
N LEU A 160 -0.09 -13.73 -14.71
CA LEU A 160 0.50 -14.61 -15.71
C LEU A 160 -0.59 -15.29 -16.55
N LYS A 161 -0.37 -15.35 -17.87
CA LYS A 161 -1.27 -16.11 -18.77
C LYS A 161 -1.22 -17.62 -18.50
N ASN A 162 -0.02 -18.14 -18.26
CA ASN A 162 0.23 -19.55 -18.00
C ASN A 162 0.62 -19.77 -16.52
N PRO A 163 0.42 -20.99 -15.99
CA PRO A 163 0.99 -21.39 -14.70
C PRO A 163 2.47 -21.01 -14.57
N PRO A 164 2.90 -20.48 -13.42
CA PRO A 164 4.33 -20.29 -13.17
C PRO A 164 5.06 -21.65 -13.20
N ARG A 165 6.33 -21.62 -13.62
CA ARG A 165 7.18 -22.83 -13.66
C ARG A 165 7.20 -23.52 -12.29
N GLY A 166 7.02 -24.83 -12.27
CA GLY A 166 7.04 -25.65 -11.06
C GLY A 166 5.66 -25.93 -10.44
N TYR A 167 4.58 -25.41 -11.03
CA TYR A 167 3.21 -25.66 -10.58
C TYR A 167 2.36 -26.26 -11.69
N GLU A 168 1.60 -27.30 -11.35
CA GLU A 168 0.65 -27.95 -12.26
C GLU A 168 -0.53 -27.03 -12.54
N LYS A 169 -1.14 -27.17 -13.72
CA LYS A 169 -2.28 -26.34 -14.13
C LYS A 169 -3.51 -26.59 -13.27
N GLU A 170 -3.65 -27.81 -12.75
CA GLU A 170 -4.75 -28.27 -11.92
C GLU A 170 -4.52 -28.02 -10.42
N HIS A 171 -3.41 -27.35 -10.04
CA HIS A 171 -3.13 -27.02 -8.64
C HIS A 171 -4.29 -26.20 -8.03
N PRO A 172 -4.80 -26.53 -6.82
CA PRO A 172 -5.98 -25.87 -6.25
C PRO A 172 -5.80 -24.36 -6.04
N ALA A 173 -4.57 -23.91 -5.79
CA ALA A 173 -4.22 -22.49 -5.63
C ALA A 173 -3.82 -21.79 -6.95
N ILE A 174 -3.98 -22.40 -8.13
CA ILE A 174 -3.35 -21.92 -9.37
C ILE A 174 -3.71 -20.47 -9.73
N GLU A 175 -4.94 -20.05 -9.45
CA GLU A 175 -5.41 -18.70 -9.73
C GLU A 175 -4.74 -17.63 -8.86
N PHE A 176 -4.23 -17.99 -7.68
CA PHE A 176 -3.39 -17.12 -6.86
C PHE A 176 -1.91 -17.22 -7.27
N LEU A 177 -1.43 -18.42 -7.61
CA LEU A 177 -0.04 -18.62 -8.03
C LEU A 177 0.31 -17.83 -9.30
N LYS A 178 -0.67 -17.58 -10.18
CA LYS A 178 -0.49 -16.75 -11.38
C LYS A 178 -0.34 -15.26 -11.11
N LEU A 179 -0.64 -14.78 -9.90
CA LEU A 179 -0.43 -13.38 -9.52
C LEU A 179 1.07 -13.06 -9.49
N LYS A 180 1.41 -11.81 -9.83
CA LYS A 180 2.77 -11.26 -9.74
C LYS A 180 2.94 -10.33 -8.55
N SER A 181 1.84 -9.84 -8.00
CA SER A 181 1.73 -9.01 -6.82
C SER A 181 0.48 -9.45 -6.06
N PHE A 182 0.55 -9.41 -4.73
CA PHE A 182 -0.45 -9.96 -3.82
C PHE A 182 -1.03 -8.86 -2.95
N GLU A 183 -1.54 -7.81 -3.58
CA GLU A 183 -2.21 -6.67 -2.95
C GLU A 183 -3.72 -6.69 -3.15
N THR A 184 -4.43 -6.03 -2.25
CA THR A 184 -5.86 -5.75 -2.37
C THR A 184 -6.16 -4.33 -1.97
N THR A 185 -7.19 -3.73 -2.56
CA THR A 185 -7.47 -2.30 -2.47
C THR A 185 -8.92 -2.02 -2.10
N HIS A 186 -9.14 -1.10 -1.16
CA HIS A 186 -10.42 -0.48 -0.88
C HIS A 186 -10.39 1.00 -1.28
N LYS A 187 -11.18 1.36 -2.28
CA LYS A 187 -11.30 2.75 -2.76
C LYS A 187 -12.22 3.56 -1.87
N PHE A 188 -11.92 4.84 -1.75
CA PHE A 188 -12.76 5.80 -1.03
C PHE A 188 -12.71 7.17 -1.70
N ASP A 189 -13.71 8.01 -1.40
CA ASP A 189 -13.81 9.35 -1.96
C ASP A 189 -12.97 10.35 -1.16
N LEU A 190 -12.40 11.34 -1.85
CA LEU A 190 -11.46 12.29 -1.22
C LEU A 190 -12.14 13.14 -0.12
N ASP A 191 -13.44 13.38 -0.23
CA ASP A 191 -14.19 14.16 0.76
C ASP A 191 -14.18 13.50 2.15
N GLU A 192 -14.03 12.18 2.22
CA GLU A 192 -13.87 11.43 3.46
C GLU A 192 -12.62 11.85 4.24
N VAL A 193 -11.56 12.29 3.58
CA VAL A 193 -10.24 12.59 4.18
C VAL A 193 -10.31 13.78 5.14
N THR A 194 -11.26 14.68 4.91
CA THR A 194 -11.47 15.87 5.74
C THR A 194 -12.34 15.62 6.97
N LYS A 195 -12.90 14.40 7.11
CA LYS A 195 -13.73 14.03 8.26
C LYS A 195 -12.85 13.72 9.48
N GLU A 196 -13.26 14.16 10.65
CA GLU A 196 -12.52 13.95 11.91
C GLU A 196 -12.30 12.47 12.23
N ASP A 197 -13.23 11.61 11.83
CA ASP A 197 -13.17 10.17 12.06
C ASP A 197 -12.45 9.38 10.96
N PHE A 198 -11.90 10.05 9.94
CA PHE A 198 -11.30 9.40 8.77
C PHE A 198 -10.25 8.38 9.16
N VAL A 199 -9.27 8.78 9.99
CA VAL A 199 -8.19 7.90 10.42
C VAL A 199 -8.74 6.72 11.20
N ALA A 200 -9.67 6.94 12.14
CA ALA A 200 -10.27 5.87 12.92
C ALA A 200 -11.04 4.86 12.04
N ARG A 201 -11.79 5.34 11.04
CA ARG A 201 -12.52 4.49 10.08
C ARG A 201 -11.57 3.70 9.18
N MET A 202 -10.55 4.35 8.63
CA MET A 202 -9.58 3.72 7.74
C MET A 202 -8.69 2.73 8.49
N SER A 203 -8.25 3.02 9.71
CA SER A 203 -7.49 2.07 10.55
C SER A 203 -8.29 0.80 10.87
N LYS A 204 -9.60 0.92 11.13
CA LYS A 204 -10.49 -0.24 11.31
C LYS A 204 -10.60 -1.12 10.07
N LYS A 205 -10.54 -0.53 8.87
CA LYS A 205 -10.51 -1.29 7.61
C LYS A 205 -9.12 -1.88 7.38
N LEU A 206 -8.06 -1.09 7.57
CA LEU A 206 -6.68 -1.52 7.38
C LEU A 206 -6.34 -2.74 8.24
N ILE A 207 -6.74 -2.78 9.51
CA ILE A 207 -6.41 -3.91 10.39
C ILE A 207 -7.01 -5.24 9.94
N VAL A 208 -8.08 -5.22 9.12
CA VAL A 208 -8.64 -6.44 8.50
C VAL A 208 -7.61 -7.13 7.59
N LEU A 209 -6.62 -6.39 7.08
CA LEU A 209 -5.54 -6.93 6.24
C LEU A 209 -4.45 -7.62 7.06
N LYS A 210 -4.45 -7.52 8.40
CA LYS A 210 -3.38 -8.07 9.24
C LYS A 210 -3.12 -9.57 8.97
N PRO A 211 -4.13 -10.46 8.93
CA PRO A 211 -3.89 -11.88 8.68
C PRO A 211 -3.24 -12.15 7.31
N LEU A 212 -3.63 -11.39 6.28
CA LEU A 212 -3.01 -11.47 4.95
C LEU A 212 -1.54 -11.00 4.99
N ASN A 213 -1.28 -9.88 5.66
CA ASN A 213 0.08 -9.35 5.80
C ASN A 213 0.98 -10.32 6.58
N ASP A 214 0.47 -10.93 7.66
CA ASP A 214 1.18 -11.93 8.45
C ASP A 214 1.48 -13.18 7.61
N PHE A 215 0.49 -13.70 6.86
CA PHE A 215 0.67 -14.84 5.95
C PHE A 215 1.79 -14.59 4.93
N ILE A 216 1.79 -13.43 4.29
CA ILE A 216 2.84 -13.08 3.33
C ILE A 216 4.19 -12.90 4.02
N ASN A 217 4.23 -12.21 5.16
CA ASN A 217 5.50 -11.97 5.88
C ASN A 217 6.11 -13.27 6.44
N ARG A 218 5.30 -14.27 6.80
CA ARG A 218 5.75 -15.63 7.16
C ARG A 218 6.56 -16.26 6.02
N ALA A 219 6.07 -16.16 4.78
CA ALA A 219 6.78 -16.64 3.59
C ALA A 219 8.16 -15.98 3.40
N LEU A 220 8.27 -14.71 3.78
CA LEU A 220 9.46 -13.88 3.52
C LEU A 220 10.53 -13.99 4.61
N THR A 221 10.18 -14.52 5.78
CA THR A 221 11.04 -14.59 6.97
C THR A 221 11.42 -16.02 7.37
N THR A 222 10.71 -17.02 6.85
CA THR A 222 11.08 -18.43 7.03
C THR A 222 12.35 -18.72 6.23
N GLU A 223 13.44 -19.06 6.93
CA GLU A 223 14.66 -19.56 6.29
C GLU A 223 14.42 -20.97 5.75
N GLU A 224 14.93 -21.27 4.55
CA GLU A 224 14.88 -22.63 4.02
C GLU A 224 15.88 -23.49 4.82
N LEU A 225 15.36 -24.44 5.59
CA LEU A 225 16.17 -25.48 6.27
C LEU A 225 16.84 -26.42 5.25
#